data_AF-A0A2D6XGB3-F1
#
_entry.id   AF-A0A2D6XGB3-F1
#
_cell.length_a   1.000
_cell.length_b   1.000
_cell.length_c   1.000
_cell.angle_alpha   90.00
_cell.angle_beta   90.00
_cell.angle_gamma   90.00
#
_symmetry.space_group_name_H-M   'P 1'
#
loop_
_entity.id
_entity.type
_entity.pdbx_description
1 polymer ?
#
loop_
_entity_poly.entity_id
_entity_poly.type
_entity_poly.pdbx_seq_one_letter_code
_entity_poly.pdbx_strand_id
1 'polypeptide(L)'
;MNCKYCGEGFELKNRPFQVFCTTRCKSRHYAIKDKSTKECVICGLAFKSVLHHLKTHNIDAKTYWEKYFPNFCVSCEQLIEYSHNRYSKLKFCSRDCASKHTKRKKRYEKDYLLNILKEIHLKYGGAVTQKSIATDGRVAASTYYSHFNSFSEACEIAEVPHQAPIKPHKFEEPVDTLLTVLIDSREKIPYKFKAWKKVTLKEGDYCLEEINTGVVIERKSIMDLKGCILGKRFQNEINRVRKKKGYVVILVDGTVQMFMKGAVYGKLSSKALFHFVKKFESENADVCQFLFTGGREQSAELVYHFCILTPDVLKGVDLQELYGNDELMDYYYGKPT
;
A
#
# COMPACT_ATOMS: atom_id res chain seq x y z
N MET A 1 -44.81 -8.27 -5.61
CA MET A 1 -44.42 -8.55 -4.20
C MET A 1 -44.68 -7.28 -3.40
N ASN A 2 -45.06 -7.38 -2.11
CA ASN A 2 -45.34 -6.23 -1.25
C ASN A 2 -44.27 -6.10 -0.15
N CYS A 3 -43.96 -4.88 0.26
CA CYS A 3 -43.03 -4.60 1.35
C CYS A 3 -43.60 -5.09 2.68
N LYS A 4 -42.87 -5.95 3.39
CA LYS A 4 -43.31 -6.49 4.68
C LYS A 4 -43.39 -5.46 5.82
N TYR A 5 -42.82 -4.27 5.65
CA TYR A 5 -42.78 -3.21 6.66
C TYR A 5 -43.79 -2.08 6.42
N CYS A 6 -44.19 -1.82 5.16
CA CYS A 6 -45.14 -0.76 4.84
C CYS A 6 -46.32 -1.20 3.97
N GLY A 7 -46.39 -2.47 3.56
CA GLY A 7 -47.53 -3.04 2.82
C GLY A 7 -47.62 -2.68 1.34
N GLU A 8 -46.89 -1.68 0.86
CA GLU A 8 -46.98 -1.22 -0.54
C GLU A 8 -46.25 -2.14 -1.55
N GLY A 9 -46.72 -2.13 -2.80
CA GLY A 9 -46.19 -2.93 -3.91
C GLY A 9 -44.85 -2.42 -4.44
N PHE A 10 -43.99 -3.34 -4.90
CA PHE A 10 -42.70 -2.99 -5.52
C PHE A 10 -42.84 -2.71 -7.02
N GLU A 11 -42.18 -1.66 -7.51
CA GLU A 11 -41.85 -1.51 -8.93
C GLU A 11 -40.48 -2.13 -9.21
N LEU A 12 -40.42 -3.10 -10.12
CA LEU A 12 -39.16 -3.64 -10.65
C LEU A 12 -38.61 -2.66 -11.69
N LYS A 13 -37.59 -1.89 -11.35
CA LYS A 13 -36.79 -1.17 -12.34
C LYS A 13 -35.57 -2.00 -12.73
N ASN A 14 -35.18 -1.94 -14.01
CA ASN A 14 -34.20 -2.76 -14.73
C ASN A 14 -32.75 -2.75 -14.19
N ARG A 15 -32.55 -3.06 -12.90
CA ARG A 15 -31.25 -3.42 -12.31
C ARG A 15 -31.49 -4.50 -11.25
N PRO A 16 -30.91 -5.71 -11.38
CA PRO A 16 -31.08 -6.71 -10.34
C PRO A 16 -30.35 -6.21 -9.08
N PHE A 17 -31.00 -6.34 -7.93
CA PHE A 17 -30.50 -6.05 -6.57
C PHE A 17 -30.71 -4.65 -5.98
N GLN A 18 -31.50 -3.75 -6.58
CA GLN A 18 -31.98 -2.55 -5.88
C GLN A 18 -33.50 -2.48 -5.91
N VAL A 19 -34.13 -2.90 -4.82
CA VAL A 19 -35.55 -2.67 -4.58
C VAL A 19 -35.66 -1.40 -3.73
N PHE A 20 -36.12 -0.31 -4.33
CA PHE A 20 -36.40 0.92 -3.60
C PHE A 20 -37.87 0.91 -3.17
N CYS A 21 -38.13 1.07 -1.87
CA CYS A 21 -39.46 1.39 -1.38
C CYS A 21 -39.79 2.81 -1.86
N THR A 22 -40.89 2.96 -2.59
CA THR A 22 -41.14 4.11 -3.47
C THR A 22 -41.41 5.42 -2.73
N THR A 23 -41.66 5.42 -1.41
CA THR A 23 -42.26 6.63 -0.80
C THR A 23 -41.82 7.02 0.61
N ARG A 24 -41.21 6.18 1.47
CA ARG A 24 -40.93 6.67 2.85
C ARG A 24 -39.79 6.07 3.68
N CYS A 25 -39.05 5.07 3.21
CA CYS A 25 -38.00 4.44 4.02
C CYS A 25 -36.60 4.81 3.51
N LYS A 26 -35.91 5.74 4.18
CA LYS A 26 -34.55 6.21 3.81
C LYS A 26 -33.42 5.24 4.21
N SER A 27 -33.70 3.95 4.40
CA SER A 27 -32.69 2.93 4.74
C SER A 27 -32.54 1.88 3.64
N ARG A 28 -31.28 1.56 3.28
CA ARG A 28 -30.93 0.47 2.35
C ARG A 28 -31.19 -0.86 3.04
N HIS A 29 -32.32 -1.51 2.76
CA HIS A 29 -32.57 -2.87 3.24
C HIS A 29 -32.05 -3.87 2.20
N TYR A 30 -30.91 -4.49 2.49
CA TYR A 30 -30.52 -5.73 1.84
C TYR A 30 -31.44 -6.84 2.38
N ALA A 31 -32.12 -7.57 1.49
CA ALA A 31 -32.82 -8.79 1.86
C ALA A 31 -31.78 -9.84 2.28
N ILE A 32 -31.36 -9.81 3.54
CA ILE A 32 -30.65 -10.90 4.17
C ILE A 32 -31.67 -11.61 5.05
N LYS A 33 -32.15 -12.76 4.58
CA LYS A 33 -32.78 -13.76 5.44
C LYS A 33 -31.81 -14.93 5.59
N ASP A 34 -31.73 -15.34 6.85
CA ASP A 34 -31.09 -16.50 7.46
C ASP A 34 -30.45 -17.58 6.56
N LYS A 35 -29.24 -18.02 6.93
CA LYS A 35 -28.34 -18.87 6.12
C LYS A 35 -28.75 -20.35 6.03
N SER A 36 -29.86 -20.79 6.63
CA SER A 36 -30.11 -22.21 6.88
C SER A 36 -31.28 -22.85 6.11
N THR A 37 -32.15 -22.08 5.46
CA THR A 37 -33.24 -22.63 4.62
C THR A 37 -33.40 -21.84 3.33
N LYS A 38 -33.38 -22.53 2.20
CA LYS A 38 -33.64 -21.95 0.87
C LYS A 38 -35.03 -22.39 0.42
N GLU A 39 -35.85 -21.45 -0.03
CA GLU A 39 -37.21 -21.72 -0.54
C GLU A 39 -37.17 -21.87 -2.07
N CYS A 40 -37.97 -22.80 -2.61
CA CYS A 40 -38.05 -23.02 -4.05
C CYS A 40 -38.99 -22.03 -4.71
N VAL A 41 -38.52 -21.34 -5.76
CA VAL A 41 -39.36 -20.40 -6.53
C VAL A 41 -40.51 -21.10 -7.26
N ILE A 42 -40.37 -22.39 -7.62
CA ILE A 42 -41.40 -23.13 -8.36
C ILE A 42 -42.57 -23.55 -7.45
N CYS A 43 -42.29 -24.05 -6.24
CA CYS A 43 -43.32 -24.63 -5.37
C CYS A 43 -43.42 -24.02 -3.97
N GLY A 44 -42.59 -23.03 -3.64
CA GLY A 44 -42.58 -22.36 -2.32
C GLY A 44 -42.04 -23.21 -1.16
N LEU A 45 -41.70 -24.49 -1.38
CA LEU A 45 -41.23 -25.38 -0.32
C LEU A 45 -39.78 -25.08 0.08
N ALA A 46 -39.51 -25.11 1.38
CA ALA A 46 -38.16 -25.04 1.93
C ALA A 46 -37.39 -26.33 1.65
N PHE A 47 -36.10 -26.22 1.31
CA PHE A 47 -35.23 -27.36 1.05
C PHE A 47 -33.81 -27.16 1.62
N LYS A 48 -33.14 -28.27 1.95
CA LYS A 48 -31.74 -28.28 2.42
C LYS A 48 -30.73 -28.33 1.27
N SER A 49 -31.05 -29.04 0.19
CA SER A 49 -30.18 -29.19 -0.99
C SER A 49 -30.94 -28.83 -2.25
N VAL A 50 -30.45 -27.80 -2.96
CA VAL A 50 -31.03 -27.34 -4.25
C VAL A 50 -31.06 -28.51 -5.24
N LEU A 51 -29.92 -29.19 -5.42
CA LEU A 51 -29.77 -30.26 -6.42
C LEU A 51 -30.74 -31.41 -6.21
N HIS A 52 -31.00 -31.80 -4.96
CA HIS A 52 -31.93 -32.89 -4.65
C HIS A 52 -33.38 -32.44 -4.88
N HIS A 53 -33.71 -31.21 -4.48
CA HIS A 53 -35.06 -30.68 -4.62
C HIS A 53 -35.47 -30.49 -6.09
N LEU A 54 -34.55 -30.02 -6.96
CA LEU A 54 -34.86 -29.78 -8.37
C LEU A 54 -35.24 -31.03 -9.16
N LYS A 55 -34.82 -32.22 -8.72
CA LYS A 55 -35.27 -33.50 -9.30
C LYS A 55 -36.80 -33.66 -9.25
N THR A 56 -37.45 -33.13 -8.21
CA THR A 56 -38.92 -33.18 -8.07
C THR A 56 -39.66 -32.36 -9.14
N HIS A 57 -38.96 -31.40 -9.77
CA HIS A 57 -39.49 -30.55 -10.85
C HIS A 57 -38.98 -30.96 -12.23
N ASN A 58 -38.26 -32.09 -12.33
CA ASN A 58 -37.62 -32.56 -13.56
C ASN A 58 -36.81 -31.48 -14.28
N ILE A 59 -36.12 -30.62 -13.52
CA ILE A 59 -35.30 -29.52 -14.03
C ILE A 59 -33.88 -29.65 -13.50
N ASP A 60 -32.89 -29.39 -14.34
CA ASP A 60 -31.50 -29.35 -13.89
C ASP A 60 -31.16 -28.00 -13.22
N ALA A 61 -30.03 -27.95 -12.51
CA ALA A 61 -29.61 -26.75 -11.80
C ALA A 61 -29.25 -25.57 -12.72
N LYS A 62 -28.64 -25.83 -13.88
CA LYS A 62 -28.30 -24.77 -14.84
C LYS A 62 -29.58 -24.09 -15.30
N THR A 63 -30.53 -24.86 -15.80
CA THR A 63 -31.83 -24.37 -16.27
C THR A 63 -32.59 -23.64 -15.17
N TYR A 64 -32.58 -24.16 -13.94
CA TYR A 64 -33.21 -23.49 -12.80
C TYR A 64 -32.59 -22.12 -12.47
N TRP A 65 -31.26 -22.05 -12.37
CA TRP A 65 -30.56 -20.82 -12.00
C TRP A 65 -30.57 -19.78 -13.13
N GLU A 66 -30.44 -20.18 -14.39
CA GLU A 66 -30.50 -19.26 -15.52
C GLU A 66 -31.93 -18.70 -15.72
N LYS A 67 -32.97 -19.51 -15.47
CA LYS A 67 -34.38 -19.08 -15.63
C LYS A 67 -34.88 -18.19 -14.49
N TYR A 68 -34.65 -18.59 -13.24
CA TYR A 68 -35.25 -17.91 -12.08
C TYR A 68 -34.30 -16.93 -11.38
N PHE A 69 -32.99 -17.05 -11.63
CA PHE A 69 -31.94 -16.22 -11.02
C PHE A 69 -30.86 -15.84 -12.04
N PRO A 70 -31.23 -15.26 -13.20
CA PRO A 70 -30.25 -14.90 -14.22
C PRO A 70 -29.23 -13.93 -13.65
N ASN A 71 -27.94 -14.24 -13.82
CA ASN A 71 -26.85 -13.41 -13.36
C ASN A 71 -26.19 -12.74 -14.57
N PHE A 72 -26.30 -11.42 -14.66
CA PHE A 72 -25.79 -10.65 -15.80
C PHE A 72 -24.44 -10.03 -15.48
N CYS A 73 -23.56 -10.01 -16.48
CA CYS A 73 -22.27 -9.36 -16.39
C CYS A 73 -22.46 -7.85 -16.15
N VAL A 74 -21.85 -7.33 -15.09
CA VAL A 74 -21.93 -5.91 -14.74
C VAL A 74 -21.29 -5.01 -15.82
N SER A 75 -20.40 -5.55 -16.66
CA SER A 75 -19.71 -4.76 -17.68
C SER A 75 -20.37 -4.75 -19.05
N CYS A 76 -20.99 -5.85 -19.48
CA CYS A 76 -21.50 -6.00 -20.86
C CYS A 76 -22.94 -6.49 -20.91
N GLU A 77 -23.59 -6.65 -19.76
CA GLU A 77 -25.00 -7.04 -19.62
C GLU A 77 -25.36 -8.42 -20.21
N GLN A 78 -24.37 -9.17 -20.70
CA GLN A 78 -24.56 -10.55 -21.14
C GLN A 78 -24.80 -11.49 -19.96
N LEU A 79 -25.62 -12.53 -20.18
CA LEU A 79 -25.84 -13.58 -19.19
C LEU A 79 -24.52 -14.30 -18.88
N ILE A 80 -24.17 -14.41 -17.60
CA ILE A 80 -23.04 -15.20 -17.13
C ILE A 80 -23.43 -16.67 -17.22
N GLU A 81 -22.55 -17.52 -17.71
CA GLU A 81 -22.82 -18.97 -17.76
C GLU A 81 -22.87 -19.58 -16.35
N TYR A 82 -23.79 -20.52 -16.14
CA TYR A 82 -23.92 -21.20 -14.85
C TYR A 82 -22.64 -21.95 -14.41
N SER A 83 -22.02 -21.48 -13.33
CA SER A 83 -20.83 -22.09 -12.73
C SER A 83 -21.07 -22.59 -11.29
N HIS A 84 -22.02 -23.51 -11.11
CA HIS A 84 -22.25 -24.22 -9.84
C HIS A 84 -22.21 -23.30 -8.60
N ASN A 85 -21.30 -23.56 -7.65
CA ASN A 85 -21.20 -22.89 -6.35
C ASN A 85 -20.72 -21.43 -6.41
N ARG A 86 -20.24 -20.96 -7.56
CA ARG A 86 -19.75 -19.59 -7.74
C ARG A 86 -20.70 -18.71 -8.55
N TYR A 87 -21.70 -19.30 -9.21
CA TYR A 87 -22.57 -18.59 -10.15
C TYR A 87 -23.13 -17.29 -9.58
N SER A 88 -23.75 -17.32 -8.40
CA SER A 88 -24.35 -16.13 -7.75
C SER A 88 -23.34 -15.10 -7.23
N LYS A 89 -22.04 -15.43 -7.21
CA LYS A 89 -20.95 -14.55 -6.75
C LYS A 89 -20.19 -13.91 -7.91
N LEU A 90 -20.36 -14.41 -9.13
CA LEU A 90 -19.70 -13.85 -10.31
C LEU A 90 -20.31 -12.49 -10.65
N LYS A 91 -19.44 -11.52 -10.96
CA LYS A 91 -19.84 -10.17 -11.40
C LYS A 91 -19.56 -9.93 -12.88
N PHE A 92 -18.69 -10.74 -13.48
CA PHE A 92 -18.22 -10.56 -14.85
C PHE A 92 -18.23 -11.91 -15.56
N CYS A 93 -18.64 -11.92 -16.82
CA CYS A 93 -18.61 -13.14 -17.64
C CYS A 93 -17.19 -13.51 -18.10
N SER A 94 -16.25 -12.56 -18.11
CA SER A 94 -14.87 -12.79 -18.53
C SER A 94 -13.88 -11.90 -17.79
N ARG A 95 -12.58 -12.25 -17.86
CA ARG A 95 -11.48 -11.38 -17.40
C ARG A 95 -11.48 -10.04 -18.13
N ASP A 96 -11.82 -10.03 -19.42
CA ASP A 96 -11.88 -8.80 -20.21
C ASP A 96 -13.01 -7.88 -19.75
N CYS A 97 -14.15 -8.43 -19.36
CA CYS A 97 -15.22 -7.63 -18.76
C CYS A 97 -14.82 -7.08 -17.39
N ALA A 98 -14.07 -7.86 -16.60
CA ALA A 98 -13.55 -7.39 -15.32
C ALA A 98 -12.52 -6.25 -15.50
N SER A 99 -11.64 -6.34 -16.50
CA SER A 99 -10.64 -5.30 -16.81
C SER A 99 -11.25 -4.06 -17.47
N LYS A 100 -12.33 -4.19 -18.24
CA LYS A 100 -13.09 -3.03 -18.75
C LYS A 100 -13.87 -2.31 -17.64
N HIS A 101 -14.29 -3.05 -16.60
CA HIS A 101 -15.02 -2.51 -15.46
C HIS A 101 -14.11 -1.98 -14.33
N THR A 102 -12.78 -2.17 -14.37
CA THR A 102 -11.91 -1.46 -13.43
C THR A 102 -12.07 0.04 -13.67
N LYS A 103 -12.70 0.69 -12.70
CA LYS A 103 -13.00 2.12 -12.66
C LYS A 103 -11.86 2.88 -13.32
N ARG A 104 -12.17 3.66 -14.36
CA ARG A 104 -11.26 4.70 -14.88
C ARG A 104 -10.60 5.36 -13.66
N LYS A 105 -9.26 5.30 -13.55
CA LYS A 105 -8.54 6.14 -12.59
C LYS A 105 -9.11 7.55 -12.78
N LYS A 106 -9.53 8.24 -11.70
CA LYS A 106 -9.88 9.66 -11.81
C LYS A 106 -8.67 10.33 -12.46
N ARG A 107 -8.82 10.79 -13.70
CA ARG A 107 -7.83 11.65 -14.33
C ARG A 107 -8.01 12.99 -13.67
N TYR A 108 -6.97 13.44 -12.98
CA TYR A 108 -6.91 14.80 -12.49
C TYR A 108 -6.22 15.62 -13.57
N GLU A 109 -6.70 16.83 -13.81
CA GLU A 109 -5.93 17.79 -14.60
C GLU A 109 -4.73 18.24 -13.79
N LYS A 110 -3.58 18.47 -14.45
CA LYS A 110 -2.34 18.86 -13.75
C LYS A 110 -2.57 20.13 -12.93
N ASP A 111 -3.25 21.12 -13.50
CA ASP A 111 -3.54 22.40 -12.84
C ASP A 111 -4.36 22.23 -11.56
N TYR A 112 -5.30 21.28 -11.53
CA TYR A 112 -6.05 20.97 -10.32
C TYR A 112 -5.15 20.45 -9.20
N LEU A 113 -4.19 19.57 -9.53
CA LEU A 113 -3.22 19.06 -8.57
C LEU A 113 -2.28 20.16 -8.07
N LEU A 114 -1.79 21.02 -8.97
CA LEU A 114 -0.93 22.16 -8.60
C LEU A 114 -1.66 23.13 -7.65
N ASN A 115 -2.93 23.41 -7.91
CA ASN A 115 -3.75 24.26 -7.04
C ASN A 115 -3.94 23.65 -5.64
N ILE A 116 -4.09 22.33 -5.52
CA ILE A 116 -4.12 21.67 -4.21
C ILE A 116 -2.81 21.92 -3.44
N LEU A 117 -1.65 21.84 -4.08
CA LEU A 117 -0.37 22.10 -3.43
C LEU A 117 -0.29 23.55 -2.91
N LYS A 118 -0.72 24.52 -3.73
CA LYS A 118 -0.81 25.94 -3.35
C LYS A 118 -1.74 26.14 -2.14
N GLU A 119 -2.91 25.51 -2.15
CA GLU A 119 -3.86 25.60 -1.03
C GLU A 119 -3.34 24.96 0.25
N ILE A 120 -2.66 23.80 0.15
CA ILE A 120 -2.02 23.14 1.30
C ILE A 120 -0.92 24.05 1.88
N HIS A 121 -0.09 24.63 1.01
CA HIS A 121 0.94 25.59 1.42
C HIS A 121 0.34 26.79 2.17
N LEU A 122 -0.71 27.42 1.61
CA LEU A 122 -1.41 28.54 2.24
C LEU A 122 -2.07 28.14 3.58
N LYS A 123 -2.65 26.95 3.66
CA LYS A 123 -3.38 26.47 4.82
C LYS A 123 -2.48 26.19 6.02
N TYR A 124 -1.35 25.53 5.79
CA TYR A 124 -0.49 25.08 6.88
C TYR A 124 0.70 26.01 7.15
N GLY A 125 1.07 26.86 6.20
CA GLY A 125 2.25 27.73 6.29
C GLY A 125 3.54 26.91 6.23
N GLY A 126 4.40 27.21 5.25
CA GLY A 126 5.69 26.52 5.08
C GLY A 126 5.66 25.40 4.04
N ALA A 127 6.69 24.57 4.02
CA ALA A 127 6.93 23.64 2.91
C ALA A 127 5.86 22.54 2.78
N VAL A 128 5.45 22.25 1.55
CA VAL A 128 4.54 21.13 1.26
C VAL A 128 5.30 19.82 1.37
N THR A 129 4.75 18.89 2.14
CA THR A 129 5.30 17.55 2.38
C THR A 129 4.29 16.46 2.04
N GLN A 130 4.74 15.23 1.79
CA GLN A 130 3.83 14.10 1.60
C GLN A 130 2.86 13.93 2.80
N LYS A 131 3.34 14.22 4.02
CA LYS A 131 2.52 14.22 5.24
C LYS A 131 1.42 15.27 5.20
N SER A 132 1.72 16.47 4.71
CA SER A 132 0.71 17.54 4.57
C SER A 132 -0.39 17.15 3.58
N ILE A 133 -0.05 16.43 2.50
CA ILE A 133 -1.02 15.91 1.51
C ILE A 133 -1.86 14.77 2.08
N ALA A 134 -1.22 13.83 2.78
CA ALA A 134 -1.94 12.76 3.47
C ALA A 134 -2.93 13.31 4.51
N THR A 135 -2.54 14.39 5.21
CA THR A 135 -3.39 15.10 6.18
C THR A 135 -4.55 15.84 5.51
N ASP A 136 -4.31 16.41 4.33
CA ASP A 136 -5.36 17.06 3.53
C ASP A 136 -6.39 16.07 2.96
N GLY A 137 -5.94 14.91 2.48
CA GLY A 137 -6.79 13.78 2.13
C GLY A 137 -7.62 13.92 0.84
N ARG A 138 -7.56 15.06 0.13
CA ARG A 138 -8.29 15.25 -1.15
C ARG A 138 -7.71 14.41 -2.28
N VAL A 139 -6.40 14.25 -2.28
CA VAL A 139 -5.64 13.44 -3.23
C VAL A 139 -4.60 12.63 -2.50
N ALA A 140 -4.34 11.41 -2.95
CA ALA A 140 -3.23 10.64 -2.44
C ALA A 140 -1.92 11.25 -2.94
N ALA A 141 -0.86 11.31 -2.12
CA ALA A 141 0.47 11.76 -2.53
C ALA A 141 0.97 11.01 -3.79
N SER A 142 0.62 9.73 -3.85
CA SER A 142 0.82 8.80 -4.97
C SER A 142 0.27 9.34 -6.32
N THR A 143 -0.73 10.22 -6.31
CA THR A 143 -1.35 10.81 -7.51
C THR A 143 -0.40 11.77 -8.23
N TYR A 144 0.47 12.47 -7.49
CA TYR A 144 1.40 13.45 -8.07
C TYR A 144 2.45 12.77 -8.93
N TYR A 145 3.01 11.65 -8.48
CA TYR A 145 3.96 10.83 -9.25
C TYR A 145 3.39 10.31 -10.59
N SER A 146 2.07 10.21 -10.74
CA SER A 146 1.45 9.80 -12.02
C SER A 146 1.22 10.96 -13.00
N HIS A 147 1.33 12.22 -12.55
CA HIS A 147 1.06 13.41 -13.37
C HIS A 147 2.31 14.29 -13.54
N PHE A 148 3.28 14.13 -12.65
CA PHE A 148 4.57 14.81 -12.57
C PHE A 148 5.65 13.73 -12.39
N ASN A 149 6.85 13.91 -12.94
CA ASN A 149 7.91 12.91 -12.82
C ASN A 149 8.29 12.69 -11.35
N SER A 150 8.15 13.73 -10.51
CA SER A 150 8.31 13.63 -9.06
C SER A 150 7.35 14.54 -8.29
N PHE A 151 7.25 14.29 -6.99
CA PHE A 151 6.52 15.17 -6.08
C PHE A 151 7.17 16.55 -5.96
N SER A 152 8.50 16.58 -5.91
CA SER A 152 9.30 17.81 -5.89
C SER A 152 9.09 18.67 -7.15
N GLU A 153 9.09 18.06 -8.34
CA GLU A 153 8.79 18.74 -9.61
C GLU A 153 7.37 19.33 -9.61
N ALA A 154 6.39 18.61 -9.08
CA ALA A 154 5.02 19.14 -8.93
C ALA A 154 4.99 20.39 -8.04
N CYS A 155 5.81 20.43 -6.99
CA CYS A 155 5.90 21.58 -6.10
C CYS A 155 6.65 22.76 -6.73
N GLU A 156 7.70 22.49 -7.52
CA GLU A 156 8.42 23.51 -8.30
C GLU A 156 7.51 24.19 -9.32
N ILE A 157 6.75 23.39 -10.10
CA ILE A 157 5.78 23.90 -11.07
C ILE A 157 4.66 24.68 -10.37
N ALA A 158 4.25 24.23 -9.17
CA ALA A 158 3.26 24.93 -8.36
C ALA A 158 3.82 26.17 -7.66
N GLU A 159 5.12 26.46 -7.78
CA GLU A 159 5.81 27.56 -7.09
C GLU A 159 5.61 27.55 -5.58
N VAL A 160 5.48 26.36 -5.00
CA VAL A 160 5.39 26.19 -3.54
C VAL A 160 6.71 25.66 -2.99
N PRO A 161 7.17 26.16 -1.83
CA PRO A 161 8.30 25.54 -1.17
C PRO A 161 7.92 24.09 -0.87
N HIS A 162 8.75 23.15 -1.33
CA HIS A 162 8.75 21.79 -0.84
C HIS A 162 9.99 21.61 0.04
N GLN A 163 10.02 20.54 0.83
CA GLN A 163 11.25 20.22 1.57
C GLN A 163 12.38 20.13 0.56
N ALA A 164 13.32 21.09 0.65
CA ALA A 164 14.48 21.09 -0.23
C ALA A 164 15.17 19.73 -0.10
N PRO A 165 15.62 19.14 -1.22
CA PRO A 165 16.43 17.95 -1.12
C PRO A 165 17.59 18.29 -0.19
N ILE A 166 17.80 17.51 0.88
CA ILE A 166 19.13 17.45 1.47
C ILE A 166 19.98 16.96 0.30
N LYS A 167 20.71 17.88 -0.32
CA LYS A 167 21.71 17.50 -1.30
C LYS A 167 22.64 16.57 -0.55
N PRO A 168 22.85 15.34 -1.05
CA PRO A 168 23.84 14.48 -0.47
C PRO A 168 25.12 15.29 -0.28
N HIS A 169 25.63 15.36 0.95
CA HIS A 169 27.00 15.80 1.11
C HIS A 169 27.84 14.80 0.32
N LYS A 170 28.27 15.19 -0.88
CA LYS A 170 29.41 14.55 -1.51
C LYS A 170 30.58 14.93 -0.64
N PHE A 171 31.11 13.96 0.07
CA PHE A 171 32.35 14.19 0.77
C PHE A 171 33.44 14.51 -0.26
N GLU A 172 34.07 15.68 -0.12
CA GLU A 172 35.17 16.11 -1.00
C GLU A 172 36.45 15.29 -0.72
N GLU A 173 36.56 14.74 0.49
CA GLU A 173 37.61 13.82 0.91
C GLU A 173 37.02 12.44 1.26
N PRO A 174 37.78 11.33 1.12
CA PRO A 174 37.30 9.99 1.45
C PRO A 174 37.09 9.85 2.97
N VAL A 175 35.89 10.17 3.43
CA VAL A 175 35.48 10.09 4.84
C VAL A 175 35.66 8.69 5.43
N ASP A 176 35.68 7.67 4.58
CA ASP A 176 35.98 6.29 4.94
C ASP A 176 37.44 6.04 5.40
N THR A 177 38.32 7.04 5.32
CA THR A 177 39.70 6.98 5.85
C THR A 177 39.86 7.62 7.23
N LEU A 178 38.93 8.48 7.65
CA LEU A 178 39.00 9.23 8.91
C LEU A 178 38.08 8.66 10.00
N LEU A 179 37.03 7.94 9.61
CA LEU A 179 36.00 7.46 10.53
C LEU A 179 36.01 5.93 10.63
N THR A 180 35.96 5.42 11.86
CA THR A 180 35.93 4.00 12.14
C THR A 180 34.50 3.51 12.27
N VAL A 181 34.10 2.55 11.44
CA VAL A 181 32.77 1.93 11.54
C VAL A 181 32.76 0.87 12.65
N LEU A 182 31.91 1.07 13.63
CA LEU A 182 31.58 0.07 14.63
C LEU A 182 30.49 -0.86 14.07
N ILE A 183 30.80 -2.15 14.03
CA ILE A 183 29.92 -3.21 13.51
C ILE A 183 29.39 -4.04 14.66
N ASP A 184 28.06 -4.22 14.74
CA ASP A 184 27.45 -5.07 15.75
C ASP A 184 27.95 -6.53 15.65
N SER A 185 28.24 -7.12 16.80
CA SER A 185 28.86 -8.44 16.89
C SER A 185 27.96 -9.56 16.36
N ARG A 186 26.63 -9.34 16.34
CA ARG A 186 25.62 -10.29 15.86
C ARG A 186 25.41 -10.21 14.35
N GLU A 187 25.92 -9.17 13.69
CA GLU A 187 25.79 -9.01 12.25
C GLU A 187 26.65 -10.07 11.52
N LYS A 188 25.97 -11.00 10.84
CA LYS A 188 26.61 -12.19 10.27
C LYS A 188 27.35 -11.90 8.98
N ILE A 189 26.82 -10.99 8.16
CA ILE A 189 27.35 -10.68 6.83
C ILE A 189 27.46 -9.16 6.73
N PRO A 190 28.42 -8.54 7.45
CA PRO A 190 28.55 -7.10 7.47
C PRO A 190 28.99 -6.53 6.11
N TYR A 191 28.72 -5.25 5.90
CA TYR A 191 29.33 -4.52 4.79
C TYR A 191 30.86 -4.46 4.93
N LYS A 192 31.53 -4.15 3.82
CA LYS A 192 32.99 -3.98 3.80
C LYS A 192 33.29 -2.49 4.01
N PHE A 193 34.13 -2.21 5.00
CA PHE A 193 34.60 -0.87 5.34
C PHE A 193 36.13 -0.86 5.39
N LYS A 194 36.75 0.29 5.15
CA LYS A 194 38.22 0.44 5.24
C LYS A 194 38.70 0.38 6.69
N ALA A 195 38.14 1.22 7.56
CA ALA A 195 38.39 1.22 9.00
C ALA A 195 37.16 0.70 9.75
N TRP A 196 37.31 -0.38 10.52
CA TRP A 196 36.20 -0.93 11.29
C TRP A 196 36.64 -1.69 12.54
N LYS A 197 35.71 -1.80 13.50
CA LYS A 197 35.84 -2.60 14.72
C LYS A 197 34.56 -3.37 15.00
N LYS A 198 34.69 -4.62 15.47
CA LYS A 198 33.54 -5.41 15.91
C LYS A 198 33.26 -5.14 17.38
N VAL A 199 32.03 -4.73 17.71
CA VAL A 199 31.61 -4.41 19.08
C VAL A 199 30.19 -4.90 19.34
N THR A 200 29.75 -4.96 20.59
CA THR A 200 28.34 -5.26 20.88
C THR A 200 27.58 -3.94 20.98
N LEU A 201 26.76 -3.64 19.97
CA LEU A 201 25.95 -2.43 19.94
C LEU A 201 24.63 -2.65 20.70
N LYS A 202 24.17 -1.58 21.35
CA LYS A 202 22.85 -1.59 22.02
C LYS A 202 21.72 -1.56 21.00
N GLU A 203 21.91 -0.84 19.90
CA GLU A 203 20.95 -0.66 18.82
C GLU A 203 21.66 -0.61 17.46
N GLY A 204 21.00 -1.13 16.42
CA GLY A 204 21.50 -1.12 15.05
C GLY A 204 22.62 -2.11 14.78
N ASP A 205 23.01 -2.15 13.50
CA ASP A 205 24.10 -2.97 12.98
C ASP A 205 25.38 -2.16 12.77
N TYR A 206 25.26 -0.84 12.53
CA TYR A 206 26.39 0.05 12.32
C TYR A 206 26.23 1.39 13.03
N CYS A 207 27.36 1.92 13.53
CA CYS A 207 27.53 3.32 13.92
C CYS A 207 29.00 3.74 13.71
N LEU A 208 29.33 5.00 13.99
CA LEU A 208 30.70 5.49 13.95
C LEU A 208 31.29 5.54 15.37
N GLU A 209 32.59 5.31 15.51
CA GLU A 209 33.27 5.37 16.81
C GLU A 209 33.42 6.80 17.30
N GLU A 210 33.75 7.71 16.39
CA GLU A 210 34.09 9.10 16.68
C GLU A 210 32.84 9.99 16.85
N ILE A 211 31.70 9.57 16.28
CA ILE A 211 30.51 10.39 16.16
C ILE A 211 29.27 9.60 16.60
N ASN A 212 28.52 10.18 17.53
CA ASN A 212 27.22 9.66 17.94
C ASN A 212 26.17 10.79 17.89
N THR A 213 25.39 10.82 16.81
CA THR A 213 24.32 11.79 16.60
C THR A 213 22.95 11.32 17.07
N GLY A 214 22.84 10.09 17.57
CA GLY A 214 21.56 9.42 17.83
C GLY A 214 20.92 8.80 16.58
N VAL A 215 21.61 8.79 15.44
CA VAL A 215 21.22 8.00 14.26
C VAL A 215 21.69 6.55 14.41
N VAL A 216 20.81 5.62 14.09
CA VAL A 216 21.02 4.18 14.17
C VAL A 216 20.86 3.60 12.78
N ILE A 217 21.86 2.86 12.30
CA ILE A 217 21.77 2.18 11.01
C ILE A 217 21.39 0.72 11.25
N GLU A 218 20.27 0.30 10.69
CA GLU A 218 19.80 -1.08 10.69
C GLU A 218 19.91 -1.63 9.27
N ARG A 219 20.56 -2.77 9.10
CA ARG A 219 20.64 -3.49 7.83
C ARG A 219 19.56 -4.55 7.76
N LYS A 220 18.89 -4.63 6.60
CA LYS A 220 18.01 -5.74 6.28
C LYS A 220 18.21 -6.21 4.85
N SER A 221 18.29 -7.53 4.67
CA SER A 221 18.04 -8.09 3.33
C SER A 221 16.55 -8.01 3.00
N ILE A 222 16.21 -8.05 1.71
CA ILE A 222 14.80 -8.15 1.28
C ILE A 222 14.09 -9.33 1.94
N MET A 223 14.76 -10.48 2.05
CA MET A 223 14.17 -11.69 2.64
C MET A 223 13.93 -11.54 4.14
N ASP A 224 14.90 -10.98 4.86
CA ASP A 224 14.76 -10.72 6.30
C ASP A 224 13.66 -9.70 6.57
N LEU A 225 13.59 -8.63 5.76
CA LEU A 225 12.53 -7.62 5.86
C LEU A 225 11.15 -8.25 5.68
N LYS A 226 10.95 -9.07 4.64
CA LYS A 226 9.69 -9.79 4.42
C LYS A 226 9.32 -10.68 5.60
N GLY A 227 10.31 -11.31 6.25
CA GLY A 227 10.10 -12.17 7.41
C GLY A 227 9.80 -11.43 8.71
N CYS A 228 10.36 -10.23 8.91
CA CYS A 228 10.31 -9.53 10.19
C CYS A 228 9.33 -8.35 10.26
N ILE A 229 8.89 -7.77 9.14
CA ILE A 229 8.08 -6.53 9.13
C ILE A 229 6.75 -6.66 9.90
N LEU A 230 6.20 -7.87 10.02
CA LEU A 230 4.98 -8.15 10.78
C LEU A 230 5.27 -8.58 12.24
N GLY A 231 6.54 -8.73 12.60
CA GLY A 231 6.97 -9.27 13.88
C GLY A 231 7.07 -8.21 14.97
N LYS A 232 6.64 -8.57 16.19
CA LYS A 232 6.79 -7.73 17.39
C LYS A 232 8.24 -7.38 17.71
N ARG A 233 9.19 -8.24 17.31
CA ARG A 233 10.62 -8.02 17.53
C ARG A 233 11.08 -6.73 16.83
N PHE A 234 10.71 -6.56 15.57
CA PHE A 234 11.08 -5.37 14.79
C PHE A 234 10.46 -4.11 15.39
N GLN A 235 9.19 -4.15 15.78
CA GLN A 235 8.52 -3.05 16.50
C GLN A 235 9.24 -2.69 17.82
N ASN A 236 9.68 -3.69 18.57
CA ASN A 236 10.38 -3.48 19.83
C ASN A 236 11.76 -2.83 19.62
N GLU A 237 12.48 -3.20 18.56
CA GLU A 237 13.74 -2.58 18.16
C GLU A 237 13.55 -1.09 17.87
N ILE A 238 12.57 -0.73 17.04
CA ILE A 238 12.22 0.66 16.72
C ILE A 238 11.78 1.44 17.97
N ASN A 239 10.95 0.85 18.83
CA ASN A 239 10.49 1.48 20.07
C ASN A 239 11.63 1.75 21.08
N ARG A 240 12.68 0.93 21.11
CA ARG A 240 13.85 1.19 21.96
C ARG A 240 14.59 2.45 21.51
N VAL A 241 14.76 2.63 20.21
CA VAL A 241 15.39 3.83 19.63
C VAL A 241 14.53 5.06 19.87
N ARG A 242 13.19 4.95 19.68
CA ARG A 242 12.23 6.02 19.97
C ARG A 242 12.36 6.55 21.40
N LYS A 243 12.47 5.66 22.40
CA LYS A 243 12.63 6.04 23.82
C LYS A 243 13.91 6.83 24.09
N LYS A 244 14.94 6.62 23.28
CA LYS A 244 16.22 7.34 23.35
C LYS A 244 16.26 8.61 22.50
N LYS A 245 15.13 8.99 21.88
CA LYS A 245 15.03 10.10 20.92
C LYS A 245 15.97 9.95 19.71
N GLY A 246 16.36 8.71 19.39
CA GLY A 246 17.16 8.43 18.20
C GLY A 246 16.31 8.30 16.95
N TYR A 247 16.96 8.02 15.83
CA TYR A 247 16.31 7.78 14.55
C TYR A 247 16.96 6.62 13.81
N VAL A 248 16.17 5.72 13.24
CA VAL A 248 16.60 4.50 12.58
C VAL A 248 16.51 4.66 11.07
N VAL A 249 17.66 4.53 10.40
CA VAL A 249 17.70 4.36 8.95
C VAL A 249 17.82 2.88 8.66
N ILE A 250 16.79 2.30 8.03
CA ILE A 250 16.76 0.89 7.68
C ILE A 250 17.23 0.74 6.24
N LEU A 251 18.50 0.36 6.06
CA LEU A 251 19.09 0.09 4.76
C LEU A 251 18.66 -1.30 4.28
N VAL A 252 17.91 -1.33 3.19
CA VAL A 252 17.40 -2.55 2.59
C VAL A 252 18.27 -2.91 1.39
N ASP A 253 18.99 -4.03 1.50
CA ASP A 253 19.86 -4.54 0.43
C ASP A 253 19.02 -5.04 -0.76
N GLY A 254 18.77 -4.15 -1.70
CA GLY A 254 18.08 -4.41 -2.95
C GLY A 254 17.13 -3.28 -3.35
N THR A 255 16.55 -3.39 -4.55
CA THR A 255 15.58 -2.40 -5.04
C THR A 255 14.17 -2.78 -4.60
N VAL A 256 13.24 -1.80 -4.67
CA VAL A 256 11.80 -2.09 -4.57
C VAL A 256 11.40 -3.15 -5.60
N GLN A 257 12.07 -3.20 -6.77
CA GLN A 257 11.81 -4.19 -7.83
C GLN A 257 12.13 -5.60 -7.42
N MET A 258 13.28 -5.78 -6.81
CA MET A 258 13.66 -7.06 -6.24
C MET A 258 12.69 -7.47 -5.13
N PHE A 259 12.26 -6.52 -4.29
CA PHE A 259 11.27 -6.79 -3.24
C PHE A 259 9.94 -7.28 -3.84
N MET A 260 9.45 -6.60 -4.87
CA MET A 260 8.17 -6.89 -5.53
C MET A 260 8.20 -8.19 -6.33
N LYS A 261 9.28 -8.45 -7.08
CA LYS A 261 9.46 -9.66 -7.90
C LYS A 261 9.79 -10.91 -7.08
N GLY A 262 10.36 -10.73 -5.88
CA GLY A 262 10.80 -11.84 -5.04
C GLY A 262 9.66 -12.76 -4.59
N ALA A 263 10.02 -13.99 -4.24
CA ALA A 263 9.09 -15.03 -3.80
C ALA A 263 8.13 -14.56 -2.70
N VAL A 264 6.92 -15.13 -2.73
CA VAL A 264 5.86 -14.92 -1.73
C VAL A 264 6.39 -15.38 -0.37
N TYR A 265 6.25 -14.55 0.66
CA TYR A 265 6.58 -14.95 2.03
C TYR A 265 5.30 -15.42 2.74
N GLY A 266 5.23 -16.73 3.03
CA GLY A 266 4.02 -17.35 3.58
C GLY A 266 2.81 -17.21 2.64
N LYS A 267 1.69 -16.71 3.16
CA LYS A 267 0.43 -16.51 2.40
C LYS A 267 0.27 -15.10 1.82
N LEU A 268 1.19 -14.17 2.11
CA LEU A 268 1.07 -12.76 1.72
C LEU A 268 1.89 -12.45 0.49
N SER A 269 1.27 -11.77 -0.48
CA SER A 269 1.97 -11.31 -1.67
C SER A 269 3.01 -10.24 -1.33
N SER A 270 4.08 -10.14 -2.12
CA SER A 270 5.09 -9.09 -2.00
C SER A 270 4.45 -7.69 -2.01
N LYS A 271 3.37 -7.49 -2.78
CA LYS A 271 2.58 -6.25 -2.79
C LYS A 271 1.90 -5.96 -1.45
N ALA A 272 1.33 -6.96 -0.79
CA ALA A 272 0.73 -6.79 0.53
C ALA A 272 1.80 -6.47 1.58
N LEU A 273 2.94 -7.17 1.55
CA LEU A 273 4.07 -6.90 2.44
C LEU A 273 4.65 -5.50 2.23
N PHE A 274 4.75 -5.04 0.99
CA PHE A 274 5.20 -3.69 0.70
C PHE A 274 4.25 -2.61 1.23
N HIS A 275 2.92 -2.83 1.14
CA HIS A 275 1.96 -1.96 1.81
C HIS A 275 2.15 -1.94 3.33
N PHE A 276 2.49 -3.07 3.94
CA PHE A 276 2.83 -3.09 5.37
C PHE A 276 4.10 -2.31 5.68
N VAL A 277 5.15 -2.41 4.85
CA VAL A 277 6.36 -1.58 4.99
C VAL A 277 5.99 -0.10 4.97
N LYS A 278 5.25 0.36 3.97
CA LYS A 278 4.84 1.77 3.84
C LYS A 278 3.91 2.23 4.94
N LYS A 279 2.99 1.38 5.38
CA LYS A 279 2.13 1.66 6.53
C LYS A 279 2.96 1.79 7.81
N PHE A 280 3.87 0.85 8.06
CA PHE A 280 4.74 0.85 9.23
C PHE A 280 5.61 2.11 9.27
N GLU A 281 6.23 2.45 8.14
CA GLU A 281 7.03 3.67 7.97
C GLU A 281 6.20 4.91 8.30
N SER A 282 5.00 5.03 7.72
CA SER A 282 4.10 6.16 8.00
C SER A 282 3.68 6.24 9.47
N GLU A 283 3.43 5.11 10.13
CA GLU A 283 3.05 5.06 11.55
C GLU A 283 4.23 5.32 12.49
N ASN A 284 5.47 5.19 12.00
CA ASN A 284 6.70 5.36 12.77
C ASN A 284 7.63 6.43 12.17
N ALA A 285 7.07 7.38 11.42
CA ALA A 285 7.83 8.42 10.71
C ALA A 285 8.60 9.36 11.65
N ASP A 286 8.25 9.37 12.94
CA ASP A 286 8.99 10.09 13.98
C ASP A 286 10.35 9.47 14.33
N VAL A 287 10.55 8.18 14.01
CA VAL A 287 11.70 7.40 14.46
C VAL A 287 12.36 6.56 13.36
N CYS A 288 11.71 6.24 12.24
CA CYS A 288 12.37 5.42 11.22
C CYS A 288 11.91 5.67 9.79
N GLN A 289 12.78 5.31 8.86
CA GLN A 289 12.49 5.22 7.42
C GLN A 289 13.23 4.06 6.76
N PHE A 290 12.67 3.54 5.67
CA PHE A 290 13.27 2.49 4.86
C PHE A 290 13.93 3.09 3.62
N LEU A 291 15.14 2.63 3.32
CA LEU A 291 15.85 2.99 2.11
C LEU A 291 16.26 1.73 1.35
N PHE A 292 15.66 1.52 0.18
CA PHE A 292 16.02 0.49 -0.78
C PHE A 292 17.20 0.98 -1.61
N THR A 293 18.40 0.50 -1.27
CA THR A 293 19.68 0.99 -1.79
C THR A 293 20.10 0.29 -3.08
N GLY A 294 19.39 -0.73 -3.54
CA GLY A 294 19.77 -1.53 -4.71
C GLY A 294 20.90 -2.54 -4.45
N GLY A 295 21.92 -2.19 -3.67
CA GLY A 295 23.06 -3.07 -3.42
C GLY A 295 23.85 -2.76 -2.16
N ARG A 296 24.63 -3.75 -1.72
CA ARG A 296 25.42 -3.71 -0.48
C ARG A 296 26.53 -2.66 -0.49
N GLU A 297 27.12 -2.41 -1.65
CA GLU A 297 28.19 -1.43 -1.83
C GLU A 297 27.67 -0.02 -1.58
N GLN A 298 26.58 0.36 -2.25
CA GLN A 298 25.87 1.62 -2.01
C GLN A 298 25.39 1.74 -0.55
N SER A 299 24.85 0.65 0.04
CA SER A 299 24.49 0.66 1.47
C SER A 299 25.68 1.00 2.37
N ALA A 300 26.88 0.50 2.06
CA ALA A 300 28.07 0.75 2.86
C ALA A 300 28.48 2.23 2.83
N GLU A 301 28.45 2.87 1.67
CA GLU A 301 28.72 4.31 1.53
C GLU A 301 27.73 5.16 2.35
N LEU A 302 26.45 4.79 2.30
CA LEU A 302 25.38 5.50 2.99
C LEU A 302 25.48 5.41 4.51
N VAL A 303 26.17 4.40 5.07
CA VAL A 303 26.44 4.34 6.52
C VAL A 303 27.21 5.58 6.98
N TYR A 304 28.25 5.99 6.27
CA TYR A 304 29.01 7.19 6.61
C TYR A 304 28.16 8.44 6.49
N HIS A 305 27.38 8.54 5.41
CA HIS A 305 26.55 9.71 5.12
C HIS A 305 25.51 9.94 6.21
N PHE A 306 24.84 8.90 6.69
CA PHE A 306 23.74 9.06 7.64
C PHE A 306 24.20 9.13 9.09
N CYS A 307 25.27 8.44 9.47
CA CYS A 307 25.78 8.49 10.84
C CYS A 307 26.28 9.88 11.25
N ILE A 308 26.66 10.75 10.31
CA ILE A 308 27.07 12.13 10.61
C ILE A 308 25.90 13.12 10.69
N LEU A 309 24.69 12.72 10.28
CA LEU A 309 23.50 13.56 10.33
C LEU A 309 22.78 13.42 11.67
N THR A 310 21.91 14.37 11.99
CA THR A 310 21.08 14.31 13.20
C THR A 310 19.69 13.73 12.90
N PRO A 311 18.99 13.17 13.92
CA PRO A 311 17.60 12.75 13.82
C PRO A 311 16.66 13.79 13.20
N ASP A 312 16.82 15.07 13.53
CA ASP A 312 15.91 16.11 13.05
C ASP A 312 16.12 16.42 11.57
N VAL A 313 17.37 16.33 11.10
CA VAL A 313 17.70 16.41 9.68
C VAL A 313 17.06 15.24 8.92
N LEU A 314 17.22 14.02 9.42
CA LEU A 314 16.69 12.81 8.76
C LEU A 314 15.16 12.71 8.76
N LYS A 315 14.48 13.15 9.82
CA LYS A 315 13.00 13.26 9.86
C LYS A 315 12.47 14.26 8.83
N GLY A 316 13.30 15.24 8.46
CA GLY A 316 12.96 16.30 7.53
C GLY A 316 13.04 15.90 6.06
N VAL A 317 13.43 14.66 5.73
CA VAL A 317 13.61 14.20 4.36
C VAL A 317 13.07 12.81 4.08
N ASP A 318 12.73 12.58 2.83
CA ASP A 318 12.47 11.26 2.27
C ASP A 318 13.78 10.70 1.69
N LEU A 319 14.43 9.77 2.40
CA LEU A 319 15.69 9.19 1.92
C LEU A 319 15.49 8.34 0.66
N GLN A 320 14.32 7.73 0.47
CA GLN A 320 14.03 6.93 -0.72
C GLN A 320 13.96 7.83 -1.96
N GLU A 321 13.42 9.05 -1.84
CA GLU A 321 13.44 10.04 -2.92
C GLU A 321 14.87 10.52 -3.25
N LEU A 322 15.71 10.73 -2.23
CA LEU A 322 17.05 11.30 -2.40
C LEU A 322 18.12 10.29 -2.84
N TYR A 323 18.03 9.05 -2.33
CA TYR A 323 19.09 8.04 -2.46
C TYR A 323 18.58 6.70 -2.96
N GLY A 324 17.27 6.55 -3.15
CA GLY A 324 16.66 5.30 -3.56
C GLY A 324 17.10 4.90 -4.96
N ASN A 325 17.40 3.62 -5.14
CA ASN A 325 17.62 3.03 -6.45
C ASN A 325 16.28 2.52 -7.00
N ASP A 326 15.45 3.46 -7.46
CA ASP A 326 14.03 3.22 -7.74
C ASP A 326 13.73 3.11 -9.25
N GLU A 327 13.91 1.91 -9.83
CA GLU A 327 13.32 1.58 -11.14
C GLU A 327 11.81 1.25 -11.04
N LEU A 328 11.15 1.50 -9.90
CA LEU A 328 9.77 1.05 -9.63
C LEU A 328 8.72 2.13 -9.44
N MET A 329 9.11 3.41 -9.40
CA MET A 329 8.11 4.48 -9.53
C MET A 329 7.29 4.26 -10.82
N ASP A 330 7.94 3.84 -11.91
CA ASP A 330 7.31 3.47 -13.19
C ASP A 330 6.22 2.37 -13.09
N TYR A 331 6.35 1.41 -12.16
CA TYR A 331 5.40 0.29 -12.06
C TYR A 331 4.18 0.60 -11.18
N TYR A 332 4.33 1.45 -10.16
CA TYR A 332 3.18 1.94 -9.37
C TYR A 332 2.52 3.18 -9.99
N TYR A 333 3.29 4.00 -10.72
CA TYR A 333 2.87 5.32 -11.22
C TYR A 333 2.78 5.44 -12.74
N GLY A 334 3.32 4.49 -13.50
CA GLY A 334 3.41 4.53 -14.96
C GLY A 334 4.64 5.34 -15.41
N LYS A 335 5.26 4.94 -16.53
CA LYS A 335 6.26 5.78 -17.19
C LYS A 335 5.65 7.13 -17.58
N PRO A 336 6.39 8.25 -17.44
CA PRO A 336 6.07 9.46 -18.18
C PRO A 336 6.12 9.12 -19.67
N THR A 337 5.01 9.34 -20.38
CA THR A 337 4.96 9.29 -21.84
C THR A 337 5.54 10.55 -22.43
#